data_AF-G4MJL1-F1
#
_entry.id   AF-G4MJL1-F1
#
_cell.length_a   1.000
_cell.length_b   1.000
_cell.length_c   1.000
_cell.angle_alpha   90.00
_cell.angle_beta   90.00
_cell.angle_gamma   90.00
#
_symmetry.space_group_name_H-M   'P 1'
#
loop_
_entity.id
_entity.type
_entity.pdbx_description
1 polymer ?
#
loop_
_entity_poly.entity_id
_entity_poly.type
_entity_poly.pdbx_seq_one_letter_code
_entity_poly.pdbx_strand_id
1 'polypeptide(L)'
;MFGGSLLRWIDEEAAIYAISQLGNQRVVTKFMSEINFVSSARQGDIIELGITATHFGRTSVTLRAEVRNKITRKSILTVEKMVFVNLNEQGKPAPHGRTQIRYADELFEAYRRDQRTVEAPKVSGDDLVEEEAEEAAH
;
A
#
# COMPACT_ATOMS: atom_id res chain seq x y z
N MET A 1 -2.68 16.31 -13.32
CA MET A 1 -2.36 14.85 -13.33
C MET A 1 -3.31 14.15 -14.28
N PHE A 2 -2.86 13.12 -15.01
CA PHE A 2 -3.75 12.26 -15.79
C PHE A 2 -4.39 11.21 -14.87
N GLY A 3 -5.68 10.90 -15.07
CA GLY A 3 -6.43 9.97 -14.23
C GLY A 3 -5.85 8.54 -14.19
N GLY A 4 -5.14 8.12 -15.24
CA GLY A 4 -4.48 6.81 -15.30
C GLY A 4 -3.37 6.61 -14.26
N SER A 5 -2.61 7.66 -13.93
CA SER A 5 -1.54 7.57 -12.92
C SER A 5 -2.11 7.35 -11.52
N LEU A 6 -3.19 8.05 -11.17
CA LEU A 6 -3.87 7.88 -9.88
C LEU A 6 -4.41 6.47 -9.72
N LEU A 7 -4.98 5.91 -10.78
CA LEU A 7 -5.53 4.55 -10.75
C LEU A 7 -4.45 3.50 -10.53
N ARG A 8 -3.30 3.65 -11.17
CA ARG A 8 -2.16 2.76 -10.94
C ARG A 8 -1.71 2.80 -9.48
N TRP A 9 -1.59 3.98 -8.90
CA TRP A 9 -1.19 4.12 -7.49
C TRP A 9 -2.21 3.50 -6.53
N ILE A 10 -3.51 3.65 -6.78
CA ILE A 10 -4.54 3.04 -5.95
C ILE A 10 -4.49 1.52 -6.02
N ASP A 11 -4.32 0.93 -7.20
CA ASP A 11 -4.24 -0.53 -7.35
C ASP A 11 -2.99 -1.10 -6.65
N GLU A 12 -1.83 -0.45 -6.83
CA GLU A 12 -0.59 -0.82 -6.15
C GLU A 12 -0.75 -0.77 -4.61
N GLU A 13 -1.29 0.33 -4.07
CA GLU A 13 -1.47 0.46 -2.62
C GLU A 13 -2.55 -0.48 -2.06
N ALA A 14 -3.62 -0.72 -2.81
CA ALA A 14 -4.67 -1.64 -2.42
C ALA A 14 -4.17 -3.08 -2.36
N ALA A 15 -3.30 -3.47 -3.30
CA ALA A 15 -2.65 -4.78 -3.28
C ALA A 15 -1.74 -4.95 -2.06
N ILE A 16 -0.89 -3.96 -1.76
CA ILE A 16 -0.02 -3.96 -0.56
C ILE A 16 -0.86 -4.08 0.71
N TYR A 17 -1.92 -3.28 0.82
CA TYR A 17 -2.83 -3.33 1.96
C TYR A 17 -3.48 -4.71 2.07
N ALA A 18 -3.99 -5.29 0.97
CA ALA A 18 -4.60 -6.62 0.97
C ALA A 18 -3.62 -7.71 1.41
N ILE A 19 -2.39 -7.71 0.90
CA ILE A 19 -1.31 -8.64 1.28
C ILE A 19 -1.06 -8.57 2.78
N SER A 20 -0.94 -7.35 3.32
CA SER A 20 -0.70 -7.11 4.74
C SER A 20 -1.87 -7.59 5.62
N GLN A 21 -3.10 -7.29 5.23
CA GLN A 21 -4.30 -7.71 5.96
C GLN A 21 -4.43 -9.24 6.00
N LEU A 22 -4.15 -9.91 4.88
CA LEU A 22 -4.32 -11.36 4.75
C LEU A 22 -3.12 -12.14 5.29
N GLY A 23 -1.93 -11.54 5.28
CA GLY A 23 -0.68 -12.20 5.65
C GLY A 23 -0.21 -13.20 4.58
N ASN A 24 -0.53 -12.96 3.31
CA ASN A 24 -0.12 -13.78 2.19
C ASN A 24 0.25 -12.90 1.00
N GLN A 25 1.38 -13.16 0.36
CA GLN A 25 1.86 -12.41 -0.80
C GLN A 25 1.14 -12.77 -2.09
N ARG A 26 0.50 -13.95 -2.16
CA ARG A 26 -0.23 -14.42 -3.35
C ARG A 26 -1.67 -13.89 -3.31
N VAL A 27 -1.82 -12.61 -3.60
CA VAL A 27 -3.11 -11.92 -3.65
C VAL A 27 -3.26 -11.24 -5.02
N VAL A 28 -4.43 -11.37 -5.63
CA VAL A 28 -4.73 -10.78 -6.95
C VAL A 28 -6.00 -9.95 -6.94
N THR A 29 -6.03 -8.89 -7.74
CA THR A 29 -7.23 -8.10 -7.99
C THR A 29 -8.24 -8.94 -8.78
N LYS A 30 -9.44 -9.15 -8.24
CA LYS A 30 -10.53 -9.87 -8.90
C LYS A 30 -11.55 -8.93 -9.54
N PHE A 31 -11.82 -7.80 -8.90
CA PHE A 31 -12.85 -6.87 -9.32
C PHE A 31 -12.57 -5.47 -8.80
N MET A 32 -12.88 -4.47 -9.61
CA MET A 32 -12.92 -3.06 -9.23
C MET A 32 -14.23 -2.47 -9.73
N SER A 33 -14.96 -1.77 -8.86
CA SER A 33 -16.22 -1.09 -9.21
C SER A 33 -15.98 0.13 -10.09
N GLU A 34 -17.06 0.85 -10.43
CA GLU A 34 -16.93 2.14 -11.09
C GLU A 34 -16.02 3.08 -10.29
N ILE A 35 -15.24 3.86 -11.05
CA ILE A 35 -14.33 4.87 -10.53
C ILE A 35 -15.03 6.22 -10.72
N ASN A 36 -15.22 6.94 -9.62
CA ASN A 36 -15.82 8.27 -9.67
C ASN A 36 -14.73 9.34 -9.50
N PHE A 37 -14.47 10.12 -10.56
CA PHE A 37 -13.59 11.29 -10.50
C PHE A 37 -14.43 12.52 -10.14
N VAL A 38 -14.34 12.95 -8.88
CA VAL A 38 -15.16 14.03 -8.33
C VAL A 38 -14.51 15.40 -8.55
N SER A 39 -13.18 15.47 -8.60
CA SER A 39 -12.44 16.69 -8.90
C SER A 39 -11.08 16.37 -9.53
N SER A 40 -10.44 17.37 -10.15
CA SER A 40 -9.14 17.20 -10.79
C SER A 40 -7.99 17.56 -9.83
N ALA A 41 -6.98 16.70 -9.76
CA ALA A 41 -5.72 17.00 -9.07
C ALA A 41 -4.77 17.81 -9.98
N ARG A 42 -4.20 18.89 -9.44
CA ARG A 42 -3.26 19.78 -10.13
C ARG A 42 -1.82 19.49 -9.70
N GLN A 43 -0.86 19.94 -10.51
CA GLN A 43 0.54 19.87 -10.11
C GLN A 43 0.75 20.73 -8.85
N GLY A 44 1.52 20.21 -7.90
CA GLY A 44 1.74 20.84 -6.60
C GLY A 44 0.69 20.49 -5.54
N ASP A 45 -0.39 19.79 -5.89
CA ASP A 45 -1.32 19.28 -4.89
C ASP A 45 -0.67 18.17 -4.04
N ILE A 46 -0.79 18.29 -2.72
CA ILE A 46 -0.51 17.20 -1.80
C ILE A 46 -1.77 16.34 -1.72
N ILE A 47 -1.68 15.10 -2.17
CA ILE A 47 -2.77 14.13 -2.14
C ILE A 47 -2.52 13.08 -1.06
N GLU A 48 -3.59 12.49 -0.54
CA GLU A 48 -3.54 11.31 0.31
C GLU A 48 -4.43 10.21 -0.27
N LEU A 49 -3.92 8.99 -0.23
CA LEU A 49 -4.61 7.77 -0.64
C LEU A 49 -5.07 7.04 0.62
N GLY A 50 -6.38 6.98 0.83
CA GLY A 50 -7.00 6.25 1.91
C GLY A 50 -7.54 4.91 1.41
N ILE A 51 -7.21 3.83 2.11
CA ILE A 51 -7.71 2.48 1.83
C ILE A 51 -8.27 1.90 3.13
N THR A 52 -9.41 1.22 3.04
CA THR A 52 -10.04 0.59 4.20
C THR A 52 -10.68 -0.72 3.79
N ALA A 53 -10.38 -1.81 4.52
CA ALA A 53 -11.12 -3.06 4.33
C ALA A 53 -12.55 -2.91 4.85
N THR A 54 -13.52 -3.18 3.98
CA THR A 54 -14.95 -3.09 4.28
C THR A 54 -15.60 -4.44 4.48
N HIS A 55 -15.00 -5.51 3.95
CA HIS A 55 -15.51 -6.87 4.12
C HIS A 55 -14.42 -7.93 3.99
N PHE A 56 -14.48 -8.97 4.84
CA PHE A 56 -13.65 -10.16 4.76
C PHE A 56 -14.53 -11.35 4.39
N GLY A 57 -14.36 -11.86 3.17
CA GLY A 57 -14.98 -13.09 2.71
C GLY A 57 -14.19 -14.33 3.16
N ARG A 58 -14.53 -15.50 2.62
CA ARG A 58 -13.79 -16.73 2.94
C ARG A 58 -12.37 -16.73 2.35
N THR A 59 -12.25 -16.31 1.10
CA THR A 59 -11.00 -16.33 0.31
C THR A 59 -10.67 -14.96 -0.29
N SER A 60 -11.32 -13.89 0.17
CA SER A 60 -11.24 -12.58 -0.45
C SER A 60 -11.40 -11.45 0.56
N VAL A 61 -10.84 -10.29 0.27
CA VAL A 61 -11.07 -9.04 1.01
C VAL A 61 -11.62 -7.99 0.06
N THR A 62 -12.60 -7.22 0.52
CA THR A 62 -13.13 -6.05 -0.18
C THR A 62 -12.61 -4.79 0.48
N LEU A 63 -12.07 -3.89 -0.32
CA LEU A 63 -11.51 -2.61 0.08
C LEU A 63 -12.32 -1.47 -0.54
N ARG A 64 -12.40 -0.36 0.19
CA ARG A 64 -12.79 0.95 -0.34
C ARG A 64 -11.53 1.80 -0.48
N ALA A 65 -11.41 2.53 -1.58
CA ALA A 65 -10.31 3.46 -1.81
C ALA A 65 -10.84 4.88 -2.06
N GLU A 66 -10.14 5.86 -1.50
CA GLU A 66 -10.43 7.28 -1.70
C GLU A 66 -9.14 8.08 -1.79
N VAL A 67 -9.05 8.92 -2.81
CA VAL A 67 -7.98 9.90 -2.97
C VAL A 67 -8.56 11.27 -2.73
N ARG A 68 -7.90 12.05 -1.87
CA ARG A 68 -8.31 13.41 -1.56
C ARG A 68 -7.12 14.35 -1.50
N ASN A 69 -7.38 15.64 -1.73
CA ASN A 69 -6.39 16.69 -1.50
C ASN A 69 -6.22 16.83 0.03
N LYS A 70 -5.00 16.65 0.52
CA LYS A 70 -4.70 16.60 1.96
C LYS A 70 -4.96 17.93 2.67
N ILE A 71 -4.76 19.05 1.96
CA ILE A 71 -4.94 20.39 2.51
C ILE A 71 -6.42 20.77 2.52
N THR A 72 -7.08 20.70 1.36
CA THR A 72 -8.49 21.15 1.21
C THR A 72 -9.52 20.10 1.62
N ARG A 73 -9.09 18.85 1.84
CA ARG A 73 -9.93 17.67 2.12
C ARG A 73 -10.92 17.31 1.02
N LYS A 74 -10.85 17.95 -0.16
CA LYS A 74 -11.72 17.64 -1.29
C LYS A 74 -11.40 16.26 -1.86
N SER A 75 -12.45 15.45 -2.06
CA SER A 75 -12.34 14.15 -2.72
C SER A 75 -12.02 14.34 -4.21
N ILE A 76 -11.07 13.57 -4.70
CA ILE A 76 -10.56 13.59 -6.08
C ILE A 76 -11.10 12.36 -6.81
N LEU A 77 -10.94 11.19 -6.20
CA LEU A 77 -11.28 9.90 -6.79
C LEU A 77 -11.80 8.97 -5.69
N THR A 78 -12.90 8.28 -5.94
CA THR A 78 -13.41 7.23 -5.06
C THR A 78 -13.67 5.93 -5.82
N VAL A 79 -13.30 4.81 -5.21
CA VAL A 79 -13.65 3.45 -5.65
C VAL A 79 -14.32 2.74 -4.47
N GLU A 80 -15.60 2.44 -4.61
CA GLU A 80 -16.39 1.89 -3.50
C GLU A 80 -16.09 0.42 -3.22
N LYS A 81 -15.73 -0.37 -4.24
CA LYS A 81 -15.37 -1.78 -4.06
C LYS A 81 -14.19 -2.19 -4.93
N MET A 82 -13.10 -2.58 -4.26
CA MET A 82 -11.98 -3.34 -4.84
C MET A 82 -11.92 -4.69 -4.16
N VAL A 83 -12.06 -5.78 -4.90
CA VAL A 83 -12.05 -7.15 -4.34
C VAL A 83 -10.75 -7.83 -4.71
N PHE A 84 -10.02 -8.27 -3.68
CA PHE A 84 -8.80 -9.04 -3.81
C PHE A 84 -9.03 -10.48 -3.36
N VAL A 85 -8.40 -11.44 -4.04
CA VAL A 85 -8.52 -12.87 -3.74
C VAL A 85 -7.19 -13.42 -3.23
N ASN A 86 -7.26 -14.14 -2.11
CA ASN A 86 -6.17 -14.90 -1.53
C ASN A 86 -5.96 -16.20 -2.30
N LEU A 87 -4.72 -16.48 -2.73
CA LEU A 87 -4.37 -17.68 -3.49
C LEU A 87 -3.40 -18.58 -2.73
N ASN A 88 -3.49 -19.89 -2.96
CA ASN A 88 -2.45 -20.84 -2.56
C ASN A 88 -1.31 -20.91 -3.58
N GLU A 89 -0.35 -21.80 -3.33
CA GLU A 89 0.82 -22.02 -4.21
C GLU A 89 0.45 -22.48 -5.62
N GLN A 90 -0.71 -23.13 -5.79
CA GLN A 90 -1.23 -23.58 -7.08
C GLN A 90 -2.03 -22.49 -7.81
N GLY A 91 -2.07 -21.27 -7.28
CA GLY A 91 -2.85 -20.16 -7.84
C GLY A 91 -4.37 -20.30 -7.67
N LYS A 92 -4.84 -21.18 -6.77
CA LYS A 92 -6.28 -21.36 -6.50
C LYS A 92 -6.73 -20.55 -5.28
N PRO A 93 -7.98 -20.03 -5.26
CA PRO A 93 -8.53 -19.33 -4.10
C PRO A 93 -8.43 -20.18 -2.82
N ALA A 94 -7.87 -19.60 -1.76
CA ALA A 94 -7.61 -20.29 -0.50
C ALA A 94 -8.18 -19.50 0.68
N PRO A 95 -8.74 -20.17 1.70
CA PRO A 95 -9.21 -19.49 2.90
C PRO A 95 -8.08 -18.75 3.63
N HIS A 96 -8.33 -17.53 4.11
CA HIS A 96 -7.32 -16.71 4.82
C HIS A 96 -7.59 -16.57 6.34
N GLY A 97 -8.78 -16.94 6.81
CA GLY A 97 -9.11 -16.94 8.25
C GLY A 97 -9.12 -15.55 8.92
N ARG A 98 -9.26 -14.47 8.14
CA ARG A 98 -9.30 -13.09 8.65
C ARG A 98 -10.74 -12.59 8.67
N THR A 99 -11.08 -11.83 9.71
CA THR A 99 -12.44 -11.30 9.92
C THR A 99 -12.45 -9.80 10.27
N GLN A 100 -11.29 -9.22 10.61
CA GLN A 100 -11.17 -7.84 11.05
C GLN A 100 -9.88 -7.21 10.52
N ILE A 101 -9.86 -5.87 10.52
CA ILE A 101 -8.70 -5.08 10.12
C ILE A 101 -7.57 -5.30 11.13
N ARG A 102 -6.37 -5.51 10.60
CA ARG A 102 -5.11 -5.48 11.34
C ARG A 102 -4.51 -4.09 11.24
N TYR A 103 -4.12 -3.54 12.38
CA TYR A 103 -3.51 -2.22 12.44
C TYR A 103 -1.99 -2.29 12.24
N ALA A 104 -1.42 -1.17 11.84
CA ALA A 104 0.00 -1.08 11.49
C ALA A 104 0.90 -1.55 12.64
N ASP A 105 0.63 -1.14 13.88
CA ASP A 105 1.44 -1.51 15.04
C ASP A 105 1.53 -3.04 15.23
N GLU A 106 0.39 -3.74 15.12
CA GLU A 106 0.34 -5.21 15.19
C GLU A 106 1.12 -5.88 14.05
N LEU A 107 1.06 -5.30 12.86
CA LEU A 107 1.77 -5.78 11.67
C LEU A 107 3.27 -5.57 11.81
N PHE A 108 3.70 -4.39 12.28
CA PHE A 108 5.09 -4.07 12.55
C PHE A 108 5.69 -4.95 13.64
N GLU A 109 4.93 -5.23 14.70
CA GLU A 109 5.37 -6.17 15.73
C GLU A 109 5.55 -7.59 15.18
N ALA A 110 4.60 -8.08 14.39
CA ALA A 110 4.72 -9.39 13.75
C ALA A 110 5.95 -9.46 12.84
N TYR A 111 6.19 -8.42 12.05
CA TYR A 111 7.38 -8.32 11.19
C TYR A 111 8.68 -8.34 12.00
N ARG A 112 8.77 -7.61 13.12
CA ARG A 112 9.96 -7.65 14.00
C ARG A 112 10.19 -9.02 14.64
N ARG A 113 9.13 -9.78 14.93
CA ARG A 113 9.26 -11.12 15.54
C ARG A 113 9.85 -12.13 14.55
N ASP A 114 9.49 -12.04 13.27
CA ASP A 114 9.97 -12.95 12.23
C ASP A 114 11.38 -12.60 11.71
N GLN A 115 11.79 -11.33 11.81
CA GLN A 115 13.14 -10.87 11.50
C GLN A 115 14.08 -11.09 12.71
N ARG A 116 14.80 -12.22 12.77
CA ARG A 116 16.04 -12.29 13.56
C ARG A 116 17.01 -11.26 12.96
N THR A 117 17.25 -10.15 13.69
CA THR A 117 18.28 -9.13 13.44
C THR A 117 18.62 -8.90 11.96
N VAL A 118 17.94 -7.97 11.31
CA VAL A 118 18.58 -7.25 10.21
C VAL A 118 19.72 -6.47 10.84
N GLU A 119 20.96 -6.95 10.70
CA GLU A 119 22.11 -6.09 10.97
C GLU A 119 21.98 -4.90 10.03
N ALA A 120 21.89 -3.70 10.60
CA ALA A 120 22.04 -2.48 9.83
C ALA A 120 23.34 -2.61 9.02
N PRO A 121 23.36 -2.17 7.73
CA PRO A 121 24.60 -2.17 6.97
C PRO A 121 25.64 -1.44 7.81
N LYS A 122 26.78 -2.09 8.10
CA LYS A 122 27.90 -1.40 8.70
C LYS A 122 28.37 -0.39 7.67
N VAL A 123 27.94 0.86 7.82
CA VAL A 123 28.59 1.98 7.14
C VAL A 123 30.03 1.96 7.63
N SER A 124 30.97 1.72 6.73
CA SER A 124 32.37 1.70 7.09
C SER A 124 32.79 3.15 7.37
N GLY A 125 33.62 3.37 8.40
CA GLY A 125 34.06 4.71 8.76
C GLY A 125 34.89 5.41 7.67
N ASP A 126 35.29 4.67 6.63
CA ASP A 126 36.02 5.20 5.48
C ASP A 126 35.10 5.89 4.47
N ASP A 127 33.80 5.52 4.41
CA ASP A 127 32.83 6.11 3.48
C ASP A 127 32.43 7.55 3.85
N LEU A 128 32.75 8.01 5.07
CA LEU A 128 32.47 9.38 5.52
C LEU A 128 33.57 10.37 5.15
N VAL A 129 34.76 9.89 4.77
CA VAL A 129 35.92 10.77 4.51
C VAL A 129 35.99 11.19 3.03
N GLU A 130 35.36 10.42 2.13
CA GLU A 130 35.34 10.75 0.69
C GLU A 130 34.32 11.85 0.35
N GLU A 131 33.21 11.99 1.08
CA GLU A 131 32.21 13.05 0.82
C GLU A 131 32.70 14.46 1.26
N GLU A 132 33.45 14.58 2.37
CA GLU A 132 33.97 15.89 2.81
C GLU A 132 35.11 16.42 1.90
N ALA A 133 35.81 15.55 1.18
CA ALA A 133 36.90 15.94 0.28
C ALA A 133 36.41 16.47 -1.07
N GLU A 134 35.22 16.04 -1.53
CA GLU A 134 34.64 16.49 -2.81
C GLU A 134 33.88 17.82 -2.67
N GLU A 135 33.30 18.10 -1.49
CA GLU A 135 32.58 19.36 -1.22
C GLU A 135 33.52 20.56 -0.94
N ALA A 136 34.78 20.30 -0.54
CA ALA A 136 35.80 21.33 -0.35
C ALA A 136 36.53 21.73 -1.65
N ALA A 137 36.26 21.05 -2.77
CA ALA A 137 36.93 21.26 -4.05
C ALA A 137 36.13 22.10 -5.06
N HIS A 138 35.00 22.69 -4.65
CA HIS A 138 34.13 23.49 -5.53
C HIS A 138 33.80 24.90 -5.03
#